data_AF-A0A960YWP0-F1
#
_entry.id   AF-A0A960YWP0-F1
#
_cell.length_a   1.000
_cell.length_b   1.000
_cell.length_c   1.000
_cell.angle_alpha   90.00
_cell.angle_beta   90.00
_cell.angle_gamma   90.00
#
_symmetry.space_group_name_H-M   'P 1'
#
loop_
_entity.id
_entity.type
_entity.pdbx_description
1 polymer ?
#
loop_
_entity_poly.entity_id
_entity_poly.type
_entity_poly.pdbx_seq_one_letter_code
_entity_poly.pdbx_strand_id
1 'polypeptide(L)'
;MNDLISLESIRDIENRNERIEILHKSILSMQLRTFEFGVMIGKELSEQKAELPHGHFIKWLNSNVPFISRMTANRYIRVYENQDMLREKLGENLELKKAYNLLSKKTEKPINPKNKTEVLKNKLDEHLKNSITDNRQKIALAKRKVLKGETLKKREKKLLEKDTIAKREKVKKAIERAEARLQKLEELLEKL
;
A
#
# COMPACT_ATOMS: atom_id res chain seq x y z
N MET A 1 0.33 9.06 48.91
CA MET A 1 1.31 8.10 48.38
C MET A 1 1.15 6.83 49.18
N ASN A 2 0.55 5.78 48.60
CA ASN A 2 0.50 4.48 49.28
C ASN A 2 1.86 3.82 49.07
N ASP A 3 2.70 3.91 50.10
CA ASP A 3 3.95 3.17 50.16
C ASP A 3 3.63 1.68 49.97
N LEU A 4 4.30 1.08 48.99
CA LEU A 4 4.23 -0.35 48.74
C LEU A 4 4.84 -1.04 49.96
N ILE A 5 3.98 -1.55 50.85
CA ILE A 5 4.41 -2.48 51.91
C ILE A 5 5.14 -3.62 51.21
N SER A 6 6.36 -3.93 51.67
CA SER A 6 7.16 -4.98 51.05
C SER A 6 6.45 -6.33 51.15
N LEU A 7 6.63 -7.19 50.14
CA LEU A 7 6.03 -8.53 50.15
C LEU A 7 6.47 -9.34 51.38
N GLU A 8 7.68 -9.11 51.88
CA GLU A 8 8.18 -9.74 53.10
C GLU A 8 7.41 -9.28 54.33
N SER A 9 7.17 -7.97 54.48
CA SER A 9 6.40 -7.42 55.60
C SER A 9 4.93 -7.89 55.60
N ILE A 10 4.34 -8.18 54.44
CA ILE A 10 2.97 -8.72 54.36
C ILE A 10 2.91 -10.19 54.81
N ARG A 11 3.99 -10.96 54.62
CA ARG A 11 4.05 -12.37 55.05
C ARG A 11 4.02 -12.52 56.57
N ASP A 12 4.60 -11.55 57.26
CA ASP A 12 4.74 -11.53 58.72
C ASP A 12 3.44 -11.18 59.45
N ILE A 13 2.39 -10.75 58.74
CA ILE A 13 1.08 -10.46 59.34
C ILE A 13 0.40 -11.78 59.72
N GLU A 14 0.06 -11.95 61.00
CA GLU A 14 -0.53 -13.19 61.50
C GLU A 14 -1.99 -13.36 61.05
N ASN A 15 -2.74 -12.26 60.97
CA ASN A 15 -4.15 -12.27 60.60
C ASN A 15 -4.33 -12.48 59.08
N ARG A 16 -4.94 -13.61 58.70
CA ARG A 16 -5.21 -13.94 57.29
C ARG A 16 -6.13 -12.95 56.60
N ASN A 17 -7.13 -12.41 57.29
CA ASN A 17 -8.09 -11.48 56.70
C ASN A 17 -7.41 -10.15 56.37
N GLU A 18 -6.59 -9.65 57.30
CA GLU A 18 -5.79 -8.44 57.11
C GLU A 18 -4.79 -8.59 55.95
N ARG A 19 -4.13 -9.74 55.85
CA ARG A 19 -3.26 -10.05 54.70
C ARG A 19 -4.00 -10.01 53.37
N ILE A 20 -5.17 -10.64 53.30
CA ILE A 20 -5.98 -10.64 52.07
C ILE A 20 -6.36 -9.21 51.69
N GLU A 21 -6.77 -8.40 52.66
CA GLU A 21 -7.14 -7.01 52.42
C GLU A 21 -5.97 -6.18 51.88
N ILE A 22 -4.78 -6.30 52.50
CA ILE A 22 -3.59 -5.57 52.06
C ILE A 22 -3.13 -6.03 50.68
N LEU A 23 -3.14 -7.33 50.40
CA LEU A 23 -2.83 -7.87 49.08
C LEU A 23 -3.81 -7.36 48.01
N HIS A 24 -5.10 -7.33 48.32
CA HIS A 24 -6.11 -6.82 47.41
C HIS A 24 -5.90 -5.33 47.10
N LYS A 25 -5.72 -4.50 48.13
CA LYS A 25 -5.41 -3.06 47.97
C LYS A 25 -4.13 -2.84 47.16
N SER A 26 -3.12 -3.69 47.37
CA SER A 26 -1.86 -3.63 46.62
C SER A 26 -2.07 -3.92 45.13
N ILE A 27 -2.88 -4.93 44.78
CA ILE A 27 -3.24 -5.24 43.39
C ILE A 27 -3.95 -4.04 42.74
N LEU A 28 -4.95 -3.46 43.39
CA LEU A 28 -5.67 -2.28 42.86
C LEU A 28 -4.71 -1.10 42.62
N SER A 29 -3.82 -0.84 43.58
CA SER A 29 -2.81 0.21 43.45
C SER A 29 -1.83 -0.06 42.30
N MET A 30 -1.42 -1.32 42.09
CA MET A 30 -0.58 -1.70 40.95
C MET A 30 -1.32 -1.53 39.61
N GLN A 31 -2.61 -1.86 39.55
CA GLN A 31 -3.42 -1.66 38.35
C GLN A 31 -3.52 -0.17 37.99
N LEU A 32 -3.80 0.68 38.99
CA LEU A 32 -3.82 2.13 38.81
C LEU A 32 -2.46 2.65 38.32
N ARG A 33 -1.37 2.27 38.98
CA ARG A 33 -0.01 2.64 38.54
C ARG A 33 0.30 2.17 37.11
N THR A 34 -0.13 0.97 36.76
CA THR A 34 0.05 0.43 35.40
C THR A 34 -0.70 1.27 34.37
N PHE A 35 -1.91 1.74 34.70
CA PHE A 35 -2.63 2.70 33.86
C PHE A 35 -1.86 4.02 33.73
N GLU A 36 -1.41 4.61 34.84
CA GLU A 36 -0.65 5.87 34.83
C GLU A 36 0.63 5.76 33.99
N PHE A 37 1.40 4.68 34.15
CA PHE A 37 2.56 4.42 33.29
C PHE A 37 2.17 4.28 31.83
N GLY A 38 1.03 3.65 31.52
CA GLY A 38 0.50 3.58 30.17
C GLY A 38 0.17 4.95 29.56
N VAL A 39 -0.39 5.87 30.37
CA VAL A 39 -0.63 7.27 29.98
C VAL A 39 0.68 8.01 29.74
N MET A 40 1.64 7.89 30.65
CA MET A 40 2.96 8.54 30.53
C MET A 40 3.71 8.05 29.30
N ILE A 41 3.79 6.74 29.06
CA ILE A 41 4.39 6.18 27.85
C ILE A 41 3.66 6.71 26.60
N GLY A 42 2.33 6.80 26.66
CA GLY A 42 1.53 7.35 25.57
C GLY A 42 1.86 8.81 25.24
N LYS A 43 2.10 9.63 26.26
CA LYS A 43 2.54 11.03 26.11
C LYS A 43 3.88 11.10 25.40
N GLU A 44 4.90 10.43 25.93
CA GLU A 44 6.26 10.43 25.37
C GLU A 44 6.27 9.95 23.90
N LEU A 45 5.54 8.87 23.61
CA LEU A 45 5.40 8.36 22.25
C LEU A 45 4.65 9.32 21.32
N SER A 46 3.67 10.07 21.84
CA SER A 46 2.91 11.05 21.06
C SER A 46 3.77 12.27 20.71
N GLU A 47 4.51 12.79 21.68
CA GLU A 47 5.44 13.91 21.52
C GLU A 47 6.55 13.53 20.53
N GLN A 48 7.19 12.38 20.72
CA GLN A 48 8.21 11.88 19.79
C GLN A 48 7.68 11.68 18.37
N LYS A 49 6.43 11.23 18.22
CA LYS A 49 5.79 11.06 16.92
C LYS A 49 5.51 12.40 16.24
N ALA A 50 5.21 13.45 17.01
CA ALA A 50 4.95 14.79 16.49
C ALA A 50 6.23 15.49 16.00
N GLU A 51 7.37 15.24 16.65
CA GLU A 51 8.68 15.78 16.25
C GLU A 51 9.23 15.14 14.96
N LEU A 52 8.83 13.90 14.66
CA LEU A 52 9.34 13.17 13.52
C LEU A 52 8.55 13.46 12.23
N PRO A 53 9.22 13.51 11.06
CA PRO A 53 8.52 13.60 9.78
C PRO A 53 7.54 12.44 9.58
N HIS A 54 6.46 12.69 8.82
CA HIS A 54 5.50 11.65 8.47
C HIS A 54 6.20 10.39 7.92
N GLY A 55 5.73 9.23 8.38
CA GLY A 55 6.27 7.92 8.03
C GLY A 55 7.54 7.48 8.77
N HIS A 56 8.23 8.36 9.52
CA HIS A 56 9.50 8.02 10.18
C HIS A 56 9.33 7.41 11.58
N PHE A 57 8.19 7.64 12.22
CA PHE A 57 7.93 7.14 13.58
C PHE A 57 8.14 5.63 13.74
N ILE A 58 7.72 4.81 12.76
CA ILE A 58 7.86 3.34 12.87
C ILE A 58 9.34 2.92 12.81
N LYS A 59 10.14 3.57 11.96
CA LYS A 59 11.59 3.29 11.88
C LYS A 59 12.28 3.68 13.19
N TRP A 60 11.93 4.84 13.74
CA TRP A 60 12.43 5.28 15.03
C TRP A 60 12.03 4.32 16.15
N LEU A 61 10.76 3.91 16.21
CA LEU A 61 10.25 3.00 17.24
C LEU A 61 11.01 1.67 17.24
N ASN A 62 11.19 1.07 16.06
CA ASN A 62 11.90 -0.20 15.92
C ASN A 62 13.39 -0.10 16.29
N SER A 63 13.99 1.08 16.17
CA SER A 63 15.43 1.28 16.43
C SER A 63 15.70 1.65 17.89
N ASN A 64 14.86 2.49 18.49
CA ASN A 64 15.09 3.06 19.82
C ASN A 64 14.30 2.36 20.93
N VAL A 65 13.14 1.80 20.60
CA VAL A 65 12.24 1.14 21.57
C VAL A 65 11.78 -0.23 21.05
N PRO A 66 12.71 -1.14 20.70
CA PRO A 66 12.40 -2.37 19.97
C PRO A 66 11.50 -3.34 20.74
N PHE A 67 11.44 -3.24 22.07
CA PHE A 67 10.59 -4.07 22.91
C PHE A 67 9.10 -3.68 22.85
N ILE A 68 8.76 -2.48 22.33
CA ILE A 68 7.37 -2.05 22.16
C ILE A 68 6.95 -2.28 20.70
N SER A 69 6.00 -3.19 20.50
CA SER A 69 5.39 -3.38 19.18
C SER A 69 4.66 -2.12 18.71
N ARG A 70 4.59 -1.92 17.38
CA ARG A 70 3.79 -0.84 16.77
C ARG A 70 2.34 -0.81 17.28
N MET A 71 1.72 -1.98 17.48
CA MET A 71 0.34 -2.04 17.98
C MET A 71 0.25 -1.53 19.42
N THR A 72 1.19 -1.93 20.27
CA THR A 72 1.27 -1.50 21.67
C THR A 72 1.54 0.00 21.79
N ALA A 73 2.48 0.53 21.00
CA ALA A 73 2.77 1.96 20.97
C ALA A 73 1.51 2.80 20.64
N ASN A 74 0.76 2.39 19.61
CA ASN A 74 -0.49 3.06 19.26
C ASN A 74 -1.56 2.95 20.35
N ARG A 75 -1.61 1.85 21.10
CA ARG A 75 -2.54 1.71 22.23
C ARG A 75 -2.19 2.67 23.36
N TYR A 76 -0.91 2.82 23.70
CA TYR A 76 -0.48 3.80 24.71
C TYR A 76 -0.81 5.23 24.30
N ILE A 77 -0.47 5.62 23.05
CA ILE A 77 -0.82 6.94 22.53
C ILE A 77 -2.34 7.19 22.65
N ARG A 78 -3.18 6.23 22.24
CA ARG A 78 -4.63 6.37 22.36
C ARG A 78 -5.12 6.47 23.81
N VAL A 79 -4.49 5.75 24.74
CA VAL A 79 -4.82 5.87 26.18
C VAL A 79 -4.52 7.28 26.67
N TYR A 80 -3.35 7.84 26.32
CA TYR A 80 -3.01 9.22 26.64
C TYR A 80 -3.99 10.24 26.04
N GLU A 81 -4.28 10.11 24.74
CA GLU A 81 -5.20 11.01 24.01
C GLU A 81 -6.64 10.99 24.57
N ASN A 82 -7.04 9.92 25.26
CA ASN A 82 -8.40 9.73 25.78
C ASN A 82 -8.45 9.60 27.30
N GLN A 83 -7.38 10.00 28.01
CA GLN A 83 -7.22 9.72 29.44
C GLN A 83 -8.34 10.28 30.30
N ASP A 84 -8.83 11.49 30.01
CA ASP A 84 -9.90 12.13 30.81
C ASP A 84 -11.21 11.35 30.70
N MET A 85 -11.60 10.97 29.48
CA MET A 85 -12.77 10.13 29.22
C MET A 85 -12.64 8.74 29.87
N LEU A 86 -11.43 8.18 29.86
CA LEU A 86 -11.16 6.90 30.52
C LEU A 86 -11.30 7.02 32.04
N ARG A 87 -10.82 8.11 32.64
CA ARG A 87 -10.96 8.38 34.09
C ARG A 87 -12.41 8.57 34.49
N GLU A 88 -13.18 9.31 33.70
CA GLU A 88 -14.61 9.50 33.93
C GLU A 88 -15.37 8.17 33.87
N LYS A 89 -15.11 7.33 32.85
CA LYS A 89 -15.87 6.09 32.64
C LYS A 89 -15.44 4.92 33.52
N LEU A 90 -14.17 4.83 33.88
CA LEU A 90 -13.65 3.71 34.67
C LEU A 90 -13.62 4.00 36.17
N GLY A 91 -13.61 5.28 36.57
CA GLY A 91 -13.60 5.68 37.98
C GLY A 91 -12.49 5.00 38.77
N GLU A 92 -12.85 4.38 39.89
CA GLU A 92 -11.90 3.65 40.77
C GLU A 92 -11.32 2.37 40.13
N ASN A 93 -11.92 1.87 39.05
CA ASN A 93 -11.53 0.63 38.36
C ASN A 93 -10.57 0.89 37.19
N LEU A 94 -9.58 1.74 37.40
CA LEU A 94 -8.62 2.23 36.40
C LEU A 94 -7.58 1.17 36.00
N GLU A 95 -8.02 0.15 35.26
CA GLU A 95 -7.15 -0.91 34.75
C GLU A 95 -6.81 -0.68 33.27
N LEU A 96 -5.52 -0.75 32.92
CA LEU A 96 -5.05 -0.55 31.54
C LEU A 96 -5.74 -1.47 30.52
N LYS A 97 -6.03 -2.72 30.89
CA LYS A 97 -6.75 -3.68 30.04
C LYS A 97 -8.19 -3.24 29.77
N LYS A 98 -8.90 -2.72 30.78
CA LYS A 98 -10.26 -2.18 30.62
C LYS A 98 -10.25 -0.94 29.73
N ALA A 99 -9.23 -0.09 29.86
CA ALA A 99 -9.05 1.06 28.98
C ALA A 99 -8.89 0.64 27.51
N TYR A 100 -8.02 -0.34 27.22
CA TYR A 100 -7.89 -0.88 25.85
C TYR A 100 -9.19 -1.45 25.31
N ASN A 101 -9.95 -2.17 26.13
CA ASN A 101 -11.25 -2.71 25.72
C ASN A 101 -12.25 -1.59 25.39
N LEU A 102 -12.32 -0.55 26.22
CA LEU A 102 -13.21 0.60 26.02
C LEU A 102 -12.86 1.37 24.73
N LEU A 103 -11.57 1.53 24.44
CA LEU A 103 -11.08 2.16 23.20
C LEU A 103 -11.21 1.25 21.96
N SER A 104 -11.35 -0.06 22.14
CA SER A 104 -11.52 -1.04 21.05
C SER A 104 -12.97 -1.17 20.59
N LYS A 105 -13.93 -0.93 21.49
CA LYS A 105 -15.35 -0.88 21.16
C LYS A 105 -15.56 0.34 20.27
N LYS A 106 -15.74 0.10 18.96
CA LYS A 106 -16.22 1.11 18.02
C LYS A 106 -17.37 1.86 18.69
N THR A 107 -17.23 3.18 18.82
CA THR A 107 -18.42 4.02 18.81
C THR A 107 -19.11 3.70 17.49
N GLU A 108 -20.23 2.98 17.57
CA GLU A 108 -21.24 3.07 16.53
C GLU A 108 -21.68 4.54 16.55
N LYS A 109 -20.96 5.40 15.82
CA LYS A 109 -21.50 6.69 15.43
C LYS A 109 -22.88 6.37 14.83
N PRO A 110 -23.98 7.02 15.24
CA PRO A 110 -25.28 6.77 14.63
C PRO A 110 -25.10 6.95 13.13
N ILE A 111 -25.20 5.85 12.39
CA ILE A 111 -25.04 5.82 10.95
C ILE A 111 -26.27 6.56 10.44
N ASN A 112 -26.13 7.82 10.05
CA ASN A 112 -27.13 8.46 9.19
C ASN A 112 -27.13 7.67 7.87
N PRO A 113 -28.17 6.88 7.55
CA PRO A 113 -28.16 5.96 6.41
C PRO A 113 -28.02 6.67 5.05
N LYS A 114 -28.27 7.98 4.99
CA LYS A 114 -28.10 8.79 3.78
C LYS A 114 -26.62 8.94 3.37
N ASN A 115 -25.71 9.18 4.31
CA ASN A 115 -24.30 9.43 3.98
C ASN A 115 -23.52 8.16 3.60
N LYS A 116 -23.88 6.99 4.13
CA LYS A 116 -23.20 5.73 3.79
C LYS A 116 -23.46 5.33 2.34
N THR A 117 -24.68 5.57 1.87
CA THR A 117 -25.10 5.27 0.50
C THR A 117 -24.41 6.20 -0.51
N GLU A 118 -24.29 7.49 -0.19
CA GLU A 118 -23.56 8.48 -0.99
C GLU A 118 -22.07 8.14 -1.11
N VAL A 119 -21.42 7.81 0.01
CA VAL A 119 -19.99 7.49 0.03
C VAL A 119 -19.69 6.17 -0.68
N LEU A 120 -20.57 5.17 -0.56
CA LEU A 120 -20.44 3.90 -1.29
C LEU A 120 -20.65 4.09 -2.79
N LYS A 121 -21.63 4.91 -3.20
CA LYS A 121 -21.85 5.28 -4.61
C LYS A 121 -20.62 6.00 -5.17
N ASN A 122 -20.10 7.00 -4.48
CA ASN A 122 -18.93 7.75 -4.93
C ASN A 122 -17.68 6.86 -5.08
N LYS A 123 -17.43 5.94 -4.14
CA LYS A 123 -16.32 4.98 -4.25
C LYS A 123 -16.51 3.98 -5.39
N LEU A 124 -17.75 3.53 -5.62
CA LEU A 124 -18.08 2.62 -6.70
C LEU A 124 -17.92 3.31 -8.06
N ASP A 125 -18.38 4.55 -8.18
CA ASP A 125 -18.27 5.37 -9.40
C ASP A 125 -16.81 5.68 -9.73
N GLU A 126 -16.00 5.98 -8.73
CA GLU A 126 -14.55 6.22 -8.89
C GLU A 126 -13.83 4.94 -9.35
N HIS A 127 -14.15 3.79 -8.73
CA HIS A 127 -13.58 2.50 -9.15
C HIS A 127 -14.02 2.12 -10.57
N LEU A 128 -15.30 2.34 -10.92
CA LEU A 128 -15.81 2.03 -12.26
C LEU A 128 -15.16 2.92 -13.31
N LYS A 129 -14.98 4.22 -13.03
CA LYS A 129 -14.29 5.17 -13.91
C LYS A 129 -12.82 4.80 -14.12
N ASN A 130 -12.13 4.35 -13.07
CA ASN A 130 -10.73 3.90 -13.16
C ASN A 130 -10.62 2.58 -13.96
N SER A 131 -11.55 1.64 -13.79
CA SER A 131 -11.58 0.40 -14.56
C SER A 131 -11.86 0.63 -16.06
N ILE A 132 -12.79 1.55 -16.38
CA ILE A 132 -13.11 1.91 -17.76
C ILE A 132 -11.93 2.62 -18.44
N THR A 133 -11.22 3.49 -17.73
CA THR A 133 -10.06 4.21 -18.28
C THR A 133 -8.88 3.27 -18.55
N ASP A 134 -8.58 2.36 -17.63
CA ASP A 134 -7.56 1.32 -17.83
C ASP A 134 -7.88 0.42 -19.04
N ASN A 135 -9.14 0.00 -19.18
CA ASN A 135 -9.56 -0.82 -20.33
C ASN A 135 -9.51 -0.05 -21.65
N ARG A 136 -9.89 1.24 -21.66
CA ARG A 136 -9.77 2.11 -22.85
C ARG A 136 -8.31 2.29 -23.26
N GLN A 137 -7.40 2.48 -22.31
CA GLN A 137 -5.97 2.59 -22.58
C GLN A 137 -5.39 1.29 -23.16
N LYS A 138 -5.76 0.13 -22.59
CA LYS A 138 -5.36 -1.19 -23.11
C LYS A 138 -5.86 -1.43 -24.54
N ILE A 139 -7.12 -1.07 -24.84
CA ILE A 139 -7.69 -1.19 -26.19
C ILE A 139 -6.99 -0.25 -27.18
N ALA A 140 -6.68 1.00 -26.79
CA ALA A 140 -5.97 1.95 -27.63
C ALA A 140 -4.55 1.47 -27.96
N LEU A 141 -3.84 0.91 -26.98
CA LEU A 141 -2.52 0.28 -27.16
C LEU A 141 -2.59 -0.92 -28.12
N ALA A 142 -3.60 -1.78 -27.97
CA ALA A 142 -3.81 -2.92 -28.85
C ALA A 142 -4.10 -2.47 -30.30
N LYS A 143 -5.01 -1.50 -30.49
CA LYS A 143 -5.30 -0.92 -31.82
C LYS A 143 -4.05 -0.33 -32.48
N ARG A 144 -3.22 0.39 -31.71
CA ARG A 144 -1.97 0.97 -32.23
C ARG A 144 -0.96 -0.10 -32.66
N LYS A 145 -0.86 -1.21 -31.92
CA LYS A 145 0.00 -2.35 -32.30
C LYS A 145 -0.47 -3.01 -33.60
N VAL A 146 -1.77 -3.23 -33.76
CA VAL A 146 -2.36 -3.80 -34.99
C VAL A 146 -2.09 -2.88 -36.19
N LEU A 147 -2.38 -1.58 -36.06
CA LEU A 147 -2.15 -0.60 -37.12
C LEU A 147 -0.66 -0.50 -37.52
N LYS A 148 0.25 -0.59 -36.54
CA LYS A 148 1.70 -0.63 -36.78
C LYS A 148 2.12 -1.90 -37.52
N GLY A 149 1.53 -3.06 -37.19
CA GLY A 149 1.77 -4.31 -37.90
C GLY A 149 1.28 -4.28 -39.36
N GLU A 150 0.09 -3.72 -39.62
CA GLU A 150 -0.46 -3.59 -40.97
C GLU A 150 0.35 -2.63 -41.85
N THR A 151 0.84 -1.53 -41.28
CA THR A 151 1.69 -0.57 -41.99
C THR A 151 3.06 -1.16 -42.34
N LEU A 152 3.64 -1.99 -41.46
CA LEU A 152 4.87 -2.74 -41.74
C LEU A 152 4.68 -3.76 -42.86
N LYS A 153 3.60 -4.56 -42.82
CA LYS A 153 3.26 -5.53 -43.89
C LYS A 153 3.07 -4.86 -45.25
N LYS A 154 2.40 -3.69 -45.29
CA LYS A 154 2.24 -2.90 -46.53
C LYS A 154 3.59 -2.40 -47.06
N ARG A 155 4.52 -2.03 -46.18
CA ARG A 155 5.85 -1.54 -46.55
C ARG A 155 6.75 -2.67 -47.07
N GLU A 156 6.70 -3.85 -46.44
CA GLU A 156 7.38 -5.06 -46.91
C GLU A 156 6.89 -5.48 -48.30
N LYS A 157 5.57 -5.51 -48.52
CA LYS A 157 5.00 -5.84 -49.84
C LYS A 157 5.48 -4.87 -50.93
N LYS A 158 5.52 -3.56 -50.64
CA LYS A 158 6.05 -2.55 -51.56
C LYS A 158 7.54 -2.72 -51.84
N LEU A 159 8.34 -3.14 -50.86
CA LEU A 159 9.77 -3.43 -51.08
C LEU A 159 9.94 -4.62 -52.02
N LEU A 160 9.19 -5.70 -51.80
CA LEU A 160 9.24 -6.91 -52.62
C LEU A 160 8.80 -6.64 -54.06
N GLU A 161 7.78 -5.79 -54.27
CA GLU A 161 7.37 -5.33 -55.60
C GLU A 161 8.47 -4.51 -56.29
N LYS A 162 9.15 -3.61 -55.57
CA LYS A 162 10.29 -2.86 -56.15
C LYS A 162 11.45 -3.77 -56.56
N ASP A 163 11.79 -4.75 -55.74
CA ASP A 163 12.87 -5.70 -56.05
C ASP A 163 12.54 -6.59 -57.24
N THR A 164 11.28 -7.00 -57.37
CA THR A 164 10.82 -7.79 -58.53
C THR A 164 10.79 -6.97 -59.82
N ILE A 165 10.38 -5.70 -59.77
CA ILE A 165 10.46 -4.77 -60.92
C ILE A 165 11.93 -4.57 -61.34
N ALA A 166 12.83 -4.30 -60.38
CA ALA A 166 14.25 -4.10 -60.68
C ALA A 166 14.91 -5.34 -61.30
N LYS A 167 14.54 -6.54 -60.87
CA LYS A 167 14.99 -7.80 -61.49
C LYS A 167 14.48 -7.95 -62.92
N ARG A 168 13.20 -7.65 -63.17
CA ARG A 168 12.60 -7.70 -64.52
C ARG A 168 13.27 -6.73 -65.48
N GLU A 169 13.57 -5.50 -65.05
CA GLU A 169 14.29 -4.52 -65.88
C GLU A 169 15.70 -5.00 -66.25
N LYS A 170 16.42 -5.63 -65.32
CA LYS A 170 17.76 -6.19 -65.61
C LYS A 170 17.69 -7.29 -66.67
N VAL A 171 16.70 -8.19 -66.56
CA VAL A 171 16.49 -9.25 -67.56
C VAL A 171 16.12 -8.66 -68.91
N LYS A 172 15.22 -7.66 -68.95
CA LYS A 172 14.84 -6.98 -70.19
C LYS A 172 16.05 -6.37 -70.91
N LYS A 173 16.92 -5.64 -70.18
CA LYS A 173 18.16 -5.08 -70.74
C LYS A 173 19.13 -6.16 -71.24
N ALA A 174 19.15 -7.34 -70.62
CA ALA A 174 19.98 -8.45 -71.07
C ALA A 174 19.47 -9.06 -72.38
N ILE A 175 18.15 -9.18 -72.54
CA ILE A 175 17.49 -9.64 -73.77
C ILE A 175 17.76 -8.64 -74.91
N GLU A 176 17.53 -7.34 -74.70
CA GLU A 176 17.79 -6.30 -75.71
C GLU A 176 19.26 -6.33 -76.22
N ARG A 177 20.21 -6.60 -75.32
CA ARG A 177 21.63 -6.75 -75.69
C ARG A 177 21.91 -8.03 -76.49
N ALA A 178 21.19 -9.11 -76.20
CA ALA A 178 21.34 -10.38 -76.94
C ALA A 178 20.75 -10.26 -78.34
N GLU A 179 19.58 -9.63 -78.47
CA GLU A 179 18.92 -9.33 -79.76
C GLU A 179 19.80 -8.44 -80.64
N ALA A 180 20.36 -7.36 -80.09
CA ALA A 180 21.28 -6.50 -80.84
C ALA A 180 22.55 -7.23 -81.31
N ARG A 181 23.02 -8.22 -80.54
CA ARG A 181 24.15 -9.08 -80.96
C ARG A 181 23.77 -10.05 -82.08
N LEU A 182 22.56 -10.62 -82.02
CA LEU A 182 22.05 -11.51 -83.06
C LEU A 182 21.87 -10.75 -84.39
N GLN A 183 21.23 -9.59 -84.37
CA GLN A 183 21.11 -8.73 -85.57
C GLN A 183 22.48 -8.41 -86.18
N LYS A 184 23.46 -8.07 -85.34
CA LYS A 184 24.81 -7.78 -85.80
C LYS A 184 25.51 -9.01 -86.43
N LEU A 185 25.23 -10.21 -85.94
CA LEU A 185 25.74 -11.45 -86.53
C LEU A 185 25.04 -11.79 -87.85
N GLU A 186 23.73 -11.57 -87.94
CA GLU A 186 22.95 -11.73 -89.18
C GLU A 186 23.46 -10.77 -90.26
N GLU A 187 23.69 -9.49 -89.95
CA GLU A 187 24.27 -8.52 -90.88
C GLU A 187 25.69 -8.90 -91.35
N LEU A 188 26.46 -9.62 -90.52
CA LEU A 188 27.80 -10.10 -90.89
C LEU A 188 27.73 -11.34 -91.80
N LEU A 189 26.74 -12.20 -91.59
CA LEU A 189 26.50 -13.37 -92.44
C LEU A 189 25.96 -12.97 -93.82
N GLU A 190 25.14 -11.93 -93.93
CA GLU A 190 24.68 -11.39 -95.22
C GLU A 190 25.78 -10.70 -96.05
N LYS A 191 26.93 -10.39 -95.43
CA LYS A 191 28.09 -9.76 -96.08
C LYS A 191 29.19 -10.75 -96.49
N LEU A 192 29.01 -12.04 -96.23
CA LEU A 192 29.91 -13.15 -96.61
C LEU A 192 29.35 -13.87 -97.84
#